data_AF-A0A2T4TL24-F1
#
_entry.id   AF-A0A2T4TL24-F1
#
_cell.length_a   1.000
_cell.length_b   1.000
_cell.length_c   1.000
_cell.angle_alpha   90.00
_cell.angle_beta   90.00
_cell.angle_gamma   90.00
#
_symmetry.space_group_name_H-M   'P 1'
#
loop_
_entity.id
_entity.type
_entity.pdbx_description
1 polymer ?
#
loop_
_entity_poly.entity_id
_entity_poly.type
_entity_poly.pdbx_seq_one_letter_code
_entity_poly.pdbx_strand_id
1 'polypeptide(L)' 'MENNQLSTTLKQLRKEYHLTQEDMAFKAGVGLRFVREMEQGKATLRMDKVNQVLLLFNLQLAPVPIPRQEPPLLYSSK' A
#
# COMPACT_ATOMS: atom_id res chain seq x y z
N MET A 1 -7.65 -4.44 -12.54
CA MET A 1 -7.19 -4.67 -11.16
C MET A 1 -6.77 -3.33 -10.60
N GLU A 2 -7.32 -2.92 -9.47
CA GLU A 2 -7.10 -1.61 -8.85
C GLU A 2 -5.71 -1.60 -8.18
N ASN A 3 -4.75 -0.87 -8.75
CA ASN A 3 -3.45 -0.67 -8.12
C ASN A 3 -3.55 0.54 -7.18
N ASN A 4 -3.71 0.29 -5.88
CA ASN A 4 -3.58 1.36 -4.89
C ASN A 4 -2.09 1.67 -4.64
N GLN A 5 -1.81 2.86 -4.10
CA GLN A 5 -0.44 3.32 -3.88
C GLN A 5 0.35 2.36 -2.96
N LEU A 6 -0.31 1.84 -1.92
CA LEU A 6 0.28 0.90 -0.97
C LEU A 6 0.79 -0.38 -1.65
N SER A 7 -0.03 -1.03 -2.49
CA SER A 7 0.34 -2.29 -3.15
C SER A 7 1.53 -2.10 -4.10
N THR A 8 1.53 -0.97 -4.81
CA THR A 8 2.59 -0.63 -5.77
C THR A 8 3.91 -0.36 -5.05
N THR A 9 3.89 0.45 -3.99
CA THR A 9 5.07 0.77 -3.16
C THR A 9 5.66 -0.49 -2.53
N LEU A 10 4.83 -1.35 -1.92
CA LEU A 10 5.32 -2.58 -1.30
C LEU A 10 5.92 -3.56 -2.30
N LYS A 11 5.33 -3.68 -3.48
CA LYS A 11 5.87 -4.53 -4.56
C LYS A 11 7.20 -4.00 -5.10
N GLN A 12 7.37 -2.69 -5.16
CA GLN A 12 8.64 -2.04 -5.53
C GLN A 12 9.71 -2.31 -4.47
N LEU A 13 9.43 -2.01 -3.20
CA LEU A 13 10.35 -2.26 -2.08
C LEU A 13 10.74 -3.74 -2.01
N ARG A 14 9.79 -4.66 -2.19
CA ARG A 14 10.10 -6.09 -2.21
C ARG A 14 11.17 -6.44 -3.24
N LYS A 15 11.02 -5.90 -4.46
CA LYS A 15 11.94 -6.17 -5.57
C LYS A 15 13.30 -5.52 -5.35
N GLU A 16 13.32 -4.30 -4.80
CA GLU A 16 14.53 -3.57 -4.44
C GLU A 16 15.36 -4.31 -3.38
N TYR A 17 14.70 -4.89 -2.38
CA TYR A 17 15.35 -5.71 -1.35
C TYR A 17 15.56 -7.17 -1.77
N HIS A 18 15.30 -7.52 -3.03
CA HIS A 18 15.45 -8.87 -3.58
C HIS A 18 14.71 -9.97 -2.81
N LEU A 19 13.54 -9.66 -2.25
CA LEU A 19 12.73 -10.61 -1.48
C LEU A 19 11.70 -11.32 -2.38
N THR A 20 11.48 -12.61 -2.15
CA THR A 20 10.27 -13.28 -2.63
C THR A 20 9.07 -12.85 -1.77
N GLN A 21 7.85 -13.17 -2.22
CA GLN A 21 6.65 -12.94 -1.39
C GLN A 21 6.70 -13.77 -0.09
N GLU A 22 7.30 -14.96 -0.15
CA GLU A 22 7.50 -15.85 0.99
C GLU A 22 8.51 -15.27 1.98
N ASP A 23 9.63 -14.72 1.50
CA ASP A 23 10.63 -14.06 2.34
C ASP A 23 10.04 -12.84 3.06
N MET A 24 9.30 -11.99 2.34
CA MET A 24 8.65 -10.83 2.94
C MET A 24 7.63 -11.25 4.00
N ALA A 25 6.80 -12.26 3.71
CA ALA A 25 5.80 -12.76 4.65
C ALA A 25 6.46 -13.29 5.93
N PHE A 26 7.50 -14.12 5.77
CA PHE A 26 8.26 -14.68 6.87
C PHE A 26 8.94 -13.60 7.71
N LYS A 27 9.67 -12.66 7.08
CA LYS A 27 10.37 -11.58 7.77
C LYS A 27 9.42 -10.61 8.48
N ALA A 28 8.24 -10.34 7.93
CA ALA A 28 7.23 -9.48 8.55
C ALA A 28 6.37 -10.19 9.61
N GLY A 29 6.51 -11.51 9.79
CA GLY A 29 5.71 -12.28 10.75
C GLY A 29 4.22 -12.37 10.36
N VAL A 30 3.92 -12.40 9.06
CA VAL A 30 2.55 -12.49 8.52
C VAL A 30 2.40 -13.70 7.60
N GLY A 31 1.16 -14.14 7.38
CA GLY A 31 0.90 -15.25 6.45
C GLY A 31 1.12 -14.85 4.99
N LEU A 32 1.63 -15.76 4.17
CA LEU A 32 1.86 -15.55 2.72
C LEU A 32 0.62 -15.05 1.97
N ARG A 33 -0.57 -15.55 2.33
CA ARG A 33 -1.83 -15.09 1.77
C ARG A 33 -2.04 -13.58 1.96
N PHE A 34 -1.64 -13.05 3.11
CA PHE A 34 -1.78 -11.63 3.41
C PHE A 34 -0.91 -10.76 2.50
N VAL A 35 0.36 -11.15 2.29
CA VAL A 35 1.27 -10.44 1.35
C VAL A 35 0.72 -10.48 -0.08
N ARG A 36 0.16 -11.62 -0.53
CA ARG A 36 -0.47 -11.72 -1.86
C ARG A 36 -1.68 -10.81 -2.01
N GLU A 37 -2.61 -10.85 -1.05
CA GLU A 37 -3.80 -9.99 -1.03
C GLU A 37 -3.42 -8.50 -1.02
N MET A 38 -2.37 -8.15 -0.28
CA MET A 38 -1.82 -6.80 -0.20
C MET A 38 -1.18 -6.34 -1.52
N GLU A 39 -0.32 -7.14 -2.14
CA GLU A 39 0.28 -6.80 -3.44
C GLU A 39 -0.74 -6.80 -4.59
N GLN A 40 -1.83 -7.54 -4.46
CA GLN A 40 -2.95 -7.54 -5.41
C GLN A 40 -3.90 -6.34 -5.22
N GLY A 41 -3.70 -5.52 -4.19
CA GLY A 41 -4.53 -4.34 -3.94
C GLY A 41 -5.92 -4.68 -3.40
N LYS A 42 -6.05 -5.72 -2.56
CA LYS A 42 -7.33 -6.06 -1.91
C LYS A 42 -7.96 -4.83 -1.26
N ALA A 43 -9.25 -4.63 -1.49
CA ALA A 43 -9.99 -3.45 -1.01
C ALA A 43 -9.92 -3.24 0.51
N THR A 44 -9.82 -4.33 1.28
CA THR A 44 -9.74 -4.29 2.75
C THR A 44 -8.59 -5.14 3.28
N LEU A 45 -7.81 -4.55 4.19
CA LEU A 45 -6.70 -5.18 4.91
C LEU A 45 -6.77 -4.74 6.37
N ARG A 46 -6.27 -5.56 7.29
CA ARG A 46 -6.20 -5.17 8.71
C ARG A 46 -4.99 -4.26 8.96
N MET A 47 -5.23 -3.10 9.54
CA MET A 47 -4.22 -2.04 9.73
C MET A 47 -3.00 -2.49 10.55
N ASP A 48 -3.20 -3.27 11.61
CA ASP A 48 -2.10 -3.83 12.42
C ASP A 48 -1.13 -4.64 11.56
N LYS A 49 -1.66 -5.47 10.68
CA LYS A 49 -0.87 -6.32 9.78
C LYS A 49 -0.22 -5.53 8.65
N VAL A 50 -0.88 -4.47 8.17
CA VAL A 50 -0.25 -3.54 7.21
C VAL A 50 0.99 -2.90 7.84
N ASN A 51 0.88 -2.39 9.06
CA ASN A 51 2.01 -1.79 9.75
C ASN A 51 3.12 -2.81 10.09
N GLN A 52 2.80 -4.08 10.37
CA GLN A 52 3.83 -5.13 10.52
C GLN A 52 4.68 -5.31 9.25
N VAL A 53 4.06 -5.30 8.07
CA VAL A 53 4.79 -5.41 6.79
C VAL A 53 5.58 -4.13 6.51
N LEU A 54 4.99 -2.95 6.74
CA LEU A 54 5.66 -1.67 6.51
C LEU A 54 6.88 -1.46 7.42
N LEU A 55 6.84 -1.98 8.66
CA LEU A 55 7.95 -1.89 9.59
C LEU A 55 9.23 -2.57 9.07
N LEU A 56 9.09 -3.62 8.24
CA LEU A 56 10.23 -4.27 7.57
C LEU A 56 11.05 -3.31 6.70
N PHE A 57 10.41 -2.24 6.23
CA PHE A 57 11.01 -1.20 5.39
C PHE A 57 11.14 0.14 6.12
N ASN A 58 11.05 0.15 7.46
CA ASN A 58 11.05 1.35 8.30
C ASN A 58 9.92 2.34 7.95
N LEU A 59 8.76 1.84 7.54
CA LEU A 59 7.57 2.62 7.18
C LEU A 59 6.40 2.36 8.15
N GLN A 60 5.40 3.24 8.09
CA GLN A 60 4.12 3.09 8.77
C GLN A 60 3.00 3.77 7.98
N LEU A 61 1.75 3.34 8.17
CA LEU A 61 0.59 4.07 7.68
C LEU A 61 0.44 5.39 8.44
N ALA A 62 0.07 6.45 7.72
CA ALA A 62 -0.18 7.77 8.27
C ALA A 62 -1.38 8.40 7.56
N PRO A 63 -2.12 9.30 8.25
CA PRO A 63 -3.09 10.15 7.58
C PRO A 63 -2.35 11.09 6.62
N VAL A 64 -2.76 11.09 5.36
CA VAL A 64 -2.23 12.00 4.33
C VAL A 64 -3.37 12.84 3.76
N PRO A 65 -3.13 14.12 3.42
CA PRO A 65 -4.15 14.94 2.76
C PRO A 65 -4.59 14.29 1.45
N ILE A 66 -5.91 14.22 1.23
CA ILE A 66 -6.46 13.87 -0.08
C ILE A 66 -6.43 15.16 -0.91
N PRO A 67 -5.75 15.20 -2.07
CA PRO A 67 -5.83 16.34 -2.97
C PRO A 67 -7.30 16.55 -3.37
N ARG A 68 -7.89 17.67 -2.98
CA ARG A 68 -9.17 18.07 -3.57
C ARG A 68 -8.89 18.45 -5.02
N GLN A 69 -9.42 17.68 -5.97
CA GLN A 69 -9.60 18.21 -7.31
C GLN A 69 -10.53 19.40 -7.15
N GLU A 70 -10.05 20.62 -7.41
CA GLU A 70 -10.96 21.76 -7.51
C GLU A 70 -12.01 21.36 -8.56
N PRO A 71 -13.32 21.44 -8.23
CA PRO A 71 -14.34 21.20 -9.24
C PRO A 71 -14.04 22.10 -10.43
N PRO A 72 -14.17 21.62 -11.68
CA PRO A 72 -13.97 22.47 -12.84
C PRO A 72 -14.77 23.75 -12.63
N LEU A 73 -14.15 24.91 -12.88
CA LEU A 73 -14.75 26.23 -12.77
C LEU A 73 -15.92 26.35 -13.78
N LEU A 74 -17.00 25.63 -13.51
CA LEU A 74 -18.32 25.90 -14.03
C LEU A 74 -18.73 27.16 -13.28
N TYR A 75 -19.04 28.23 -14.02
CA TYR A 75 -19.25 29.60 -13.52
C TYR A 75 -17.98 30.45 -13.37
N SER A 76 -17.18 30.59 -14.43
CA SER A 76 -16.83 31.96 -14.83
C SER A 76 -18.10 32.61 -15.40
N SER A 77 -18.95 33.11 -14.49
CA SER A 77 -20.05 33.97 -14.86
C SER A 77 -19.50 35.36 -15.21
N LYS A 78 -19.65 35.68 -16.51
CA LYS A 78 -19.79 37.00 -17.13
C LYS A 78 -18.61 37.97 -17.08
#